data_AF-A0A9R0I3P8-F1
#
_entry.id   AF-A0A9R0I3P8-F1
#
_cell.length_a   1.000
_cell.length_b   1.000
_cell.length_c   1.000
_cell.angle_alpha   90.00
_cell.angle_beta   90.00
_cell.angle_gamma   90.00
#
_symmetry.space_group_name_H-M   'P 1'
#
loop_
_entity.id
_entity.type
_entity.pdbx_description
1 polymer ?
#
loop_
_entity_poly.entity_id
_entity_poly.type
_entity_poly.pdbx_seq_one_letter_code
_entity_poly.pdbx_strand_id
1 'polypeptide(L)'
;MSSSSDSQVAERDPTGQYVRYNEILGEGLWKKVYKGFDEVNGIEIAWNVVALTGRVLNSSFDLWHVIAEAKMMKLLDHKNIMKCYHFWLDCENSKLHLITEIFSSETLLHYICKHVPVNHTSIKNWCRQILNGLHYLHTRDPPIAHRDVKLMNVFVDGNSGTVKLGDFGMARLIEPESTVYTCCGTILYMAPEMFGGNYNEMVDIYAFGICVLQMITREKLHPECRNSEQIYAKIKAGIKPGILKKVRNPEIKQFLDMCFAPACFRYPAIELLNHPFLAVVRQAKSRLSQAELSLSQVTSAQVDGLMQLVKEIKCEDKIFKLQGSMKRNVIVPMSLSISYNVGVRGRIKVENKMKFEYPMGMETGNIDEFVKEKIATEVKLSSEDVAVVTEIIKELRTEILDLHHQELISEELDYNLGNFFDERRYAPLTFFEPIEDESEAENNGMLSCLGNLLSSVCSNP
;
A
#
# COMPACT_ATOMS: atom_id res chain seq x y z
N MET A 1 39.88 4.63 -6.85
CA MET A 1 39.25 5.18 -5.63
C MET A 1 39.11 6.68 -5.83
N SER A 2 38.01 7.13 -6.44
CA SER A 2 37.70 8.56 -6.56
C SER A 2 37.10 9.02 -5.24
N SER A 3 37.78 9.96 -4.58
CA SER A 3 37.33 10.66 -3.37
C SER A 3 36.01 11.38 -3.63
N SER A 4 34.88 10.86 -3.12
CA SER A 4 33.60 11.56 -3.14
C SER A 4 33.49 12.45 -1.90
N SER A 5 33.56 13.76 -2.12
CA SER A 5 33.42 14.82 -1.13
C SER A 5 31.99 15.03 -0.58
N ASP A 6 31.06 14.10 -0.82
CA ASP A 6 29.63 14.25 -0.48
C ASP A 6 29.20 13.57 0.83
N SER A 7 30.11 12.91 1.55
CA SER A 7 29.76 12.13 2.76
C SER A 7 30.39 12.70 4.04
N GLN A 8 30.50 14.02 4.15
CA GLN A 8 30.92 14.61 5.43
C GLN A 8 29.77 14.56 6.44
N VAL A 9 30.05 14.00 7.62
CA VAL A 9 29.12 14.01 8.75
C VAL A 9 28.82 15.47 9.12
N ALA A 10 27.55 15.85 9.01
CA ALA A 10 27.07 17.20 9.31
C ALA A 10 26.74 17.37 10.79
N GLU A 11 26.21 16.33 11.42
CA GLU A 11 25.70 16.36 12.79
C GLU A 11 25.72 14.97 13.41
N ARG A 12 25.83 14.90 14.74
CA ARG A 12 25.75 13.66 15.54
C ARG A 12 24.68 13.81 16.60
N ASP A 13 24.00 12.73 16.93
CA ASP A 13 23.00 12.75 17.99
C ASP A 13 23.68 12.84 19.37
N PRO A 14 22.93 13.16 20.45
CA PRO A 14 23.51 13.29 21.78
C PRO A 14 24.21 12.02 22.32
N THR A 15 23.82 10.83 21.86
CA THR A 15 24.47 9.57 22.26
C THR A 15 25.75 9.31 21.47
N GLY A 16 25.91 9.96 20.31
CA GLY A 16 27.01 9.77 19.37
C GLY A 16 26.86 8.57 18.44
N GLN A 17 25.80 7.76 18.57
CA GLN A 17 25.54 6.56 17.76
C GLN A 17 25.08 6.89 16.33
N TYR A 18 24.24 7.92 16.19
CA TYR A 18 23.62 8.28 14.93
C TYR A 18 24.31 9.51 14.34
N VAL A 19 24.59 9.45 13.04
CA VAL A 19 25.17 10.55 12.28
C VAL A 19 24.24 10.99 11.16
N ARG A 20 24.23 12.29 10.86
CA ARG A 20 23.46 12.87 9.76
C ARG A 20 24.38 13.42 8.67
N TYR A 21 23.97 13.29 7.42
CA TYR A 21 24.60 13.92 6.26
C TYR A 21 23.81 15.16 5.80
N ASN A 22 24.38 15.96 4.89
CA ASN A 22 23.68 17.12 4.32
C ASN A 22 22.66 16.74 3.22
N GLU A 23 22.60 15.47 2.84
CA GLU A 23 21.64 14.95 1.87
C GLU A 23 20.21 14.99 2.43
N ILE A 24 19.34 15.77 1.79
CA ILE A 24 17.92 15.89 2.13
C ILE A 24 17.14 14.84 1.34
N LEU A 25 16.42 13.98 2.06
CA LEU A 25 15.52 12.97 1.48
C LEU A 25 14.10 13.52 1.27
N GLY A 26 13.70 14.51 2.07
CA GLY A 26 12.40 15.15 1.96
C GLY A 26 12.30 16.43 2.79
N GLU A 27 11.51 17.39 2.31
CA GLU A 27 11.29 18.67 2.98
C GLU A 27 9.80 19.03 2.91
N GLY A 28 9.22 19.28 4.08
CA GLY A 28 7.87 19.83 4.25
C GLY A 28 7.91 21.13 5.05
N LEU A 29 6.73 21.69 5.34
CA LEU A 29 6.60 22.98 6.03
C LEU A 29 7.25 23.00 7.42
N TRP A 30 7.15 21.90 8.18
CA TRP A 30 7.62 21.82 9.57
C TRP A 30 8.61 20.68 9.81
N LYS A 31 8.88 19.86 8.81
CA LYS A 31 9.68 18.64 8.93
C LYS A 31 10.69 18.56 7.78
N LYS A 32 11.96 18.35 8.11
CA LYS A 32 13.01 18.01 7.14
C LYS A 32 13.55 16.63 7.45
N VAL A 33 13.77 15.83 6.41
CA VAL A 33 14.28 14.46 6.53
C VAL A 33 15.61 14.40 5.82
N TYR A 34 16.63 13.97 6.55
CA TYR A 34 17.99 13.83 6.05
C TYR A 34 18.40 12.37 6.03
N LYS A 35 19.34 12.06 5.15
CA LYS A 35 20.04 10.79 5.20
C LYS A 35 20.98 10.76 6.41
N GLY A 36 21.06 9.62 7.07
CA GLY A 36 22.02 9.39 8.15
C GLY A 36 22.44 7.94 8.24
N PHE A 37 23.21 7.63 9.27
CA PHE A 37 23.76 6.30 9.51
C PHE A 37 23.81 5.98 11.00
N ASP A 38 23.43 4.77 11.37
CA ASP A 38 23.63 4.19 12.70
C ASP A 38 25.00 3.51 12.73
N GLU A 39 25.97 4.12 13.40
CA GLU A 39 27.36 3.63 13.43
C GLU A 39 27.52 2.32 14.24
N VAL A 40 26.56 2.00 15.12
CA VAL A 40 26.62 0.78 15.95
C VAL A 40 26.06 -0.41 15.19
N ASN A 41 24.88 -0.25 14.57
CA ASN A 41 24.22 -1.35 13.85
C ASN A 41 24.65 -1.45 12.38
N GLY A 42 25.32 -0.42 11.85
CA GLY A 42 25.81 -0.40 10.47
C GLY A 42 24.72 -0.25 9.42
N ILE A 43 23.61 0.43 9.75
CA ILE A 43 22.45 0.60 8.87
C ILE A 43 22.24 2.07 8.51
N GLU A 44 21.76 2.32 7.30
CA GLU A 44 21.28 3.65 6.91
C GLU A 44 20.00 3.99 7.69
N ILE A 45 19.82 5.27 8.04
CA ILE A 45 18.65 5.76 8.76
C ILE A 45 18.12 7.04 8.11
N ALA A 46 16.85 7.35 8.42
CA ALA A 46 16.24 8.62 8.11
C ALA A 46 16.23 9.49 9.38
N TRP A 47 16.86 10.65 9.30
CA TRP A 47 16.94 11.61 10.39
C TRP A 47 15.92 12.72 10.16
N ASN A 48 14.83 12.68 10.92
CA ASN A 48 13.72 13.62 10.83
C ASN A 48 13.93 14.75 11.83
N VAL A 49 13.90 15.99 11.35
CA VAL A 49 13.98 17.21 12.16
C VAL A 49 12.65 17.95 12.04
N VAL A 50 11.92 18.05 13.14
CA VAL A 50 10.65 18.77 13.24
C VAL A 50 10.87 20.08 13.98
N ALA A 51 10.59 21.21 13.32
CA ALA A 51 10.66 22.52 13.93
C ALA A 51 9.47 22.75 14.86
N LEU A 52 9.74 23.12 16.11
CA LEU A 52 8.70 23.44 17.09
C LEU A 52 8.41 24.94 17.03
N THR A 53 7.12 25.29 16.96
CA THR A 53 6.70 26.70 16.94
C THR A 53 6.79 27.30 18.35
N GLY A 54 6.92 28.63 18.44
CA GLY A 54 6.95 29.34 19.73
C GLY A 54 5.73 29.02 20.61
N ARG A 55 4.55 28.82 20.01
CA ARG A 55 3.34 28.40 20.74
C ARG A 55 3.51 27.04 21.43
N VAL A 56 4.03 26.04 20.72
CA VAL A 56 4.23 24.69 21.27
C VAL A 56 5.24 24.73 22.42
N LEU A 57 6.30 25.53 22.30
CA LEU A 57 7.32 25.67 23.34
C LEU A 57 6.81 26.41 24.58
N ASN A 58 5.93 27.40 24.36
CA ASN A 58 5.35 28.21 25.43
C ASN A 58 4.19 27.48 26.15
N SER A 59 3.70 26.37 25.60
CA SER A 59 2.65 25.54 26.18
C SER A 59 3.24 24.22 26.66
N SER A 60 3.38 24.07 27.98
CA SER A 60 3.88 22.83 28.59
C SER A 60 3.02 21.62 28.20
N PHE A 61 1.73 21.85 27.98
CA PHE A 61 0.77 20.85 27.53
C PHE A 61 1.02 20.39 26.09
N ASP A 62 1.19 21.34 25.15
CA ASP A 62 1.44 21.03 23.74
C ASP A 62 2.80 20.34 23.56
N LEU A 63 3.83 20.82 24.26
CA LEU A 63 5.15 20.19 24.25
C LEU A 63 5.09 18.75 24.80
N TRP A 64 4.36 18.53 25.89
CA TRP A 64 4.18 17.19 26.44
C TRP A 64 3.51 16.24 25.45
N HIS A 65 2.50 16.72 24.70
CA HIS A 65 1.83 15.92 23.67
C HIS A 65 2.77 15.51 22.54
N VAL A 66 3.58 16.43 22.03
CA VAL A 66 4.57 16.12 20.98
C VAL A 66 5.57 15.06 21.47
N ILE A 67 6.03 15.15 22.72
CA ILE A 67 6.94 14.16 23.32
C ILE A 67 6.23 12.81 23.53
N ALA A 68 4.98 12.82 23.98
CA ALA A 68 4.19 11.61 24.17
C ALA A 68 3.97 10.88 22.83
N GLU A 69 3.73 11.62 21.75
CA GLU A 69 3.61 11.07 20.40
C GLU A 69 4.93 10.46 19.91
N ALA A 70 6.06 11.13 20.12
CA ALA A 70 7.38 10.56 19.77
C ALA A 70 7.71 9.29 20.58
N LYS A 71 7.34 9.26 21.87
CA LYS A 71 7.46 8.06 22.72
C LYS A 71 6.58 6.93 22.22
N MET A 72 5.33 7.21 21.91
CA MET A 72 4.39 6.24 21.34
C MET A 72 4.98 5.63 20.07
N MET A 73 5.47 6.45 19.13
CA MET A 73 6.11 5.99 17.90
C MET A 73 7.30 5.05 18.16
N LYS A 74 8.15 5.35 19.15
CA LYS A 74 9.31 4.51 19.51
C LYS A 74 8.89 3.13 20.03
N LEU A 75 7.71 3.01 20.64
CA LEU A 75 7.20 1.75 21.19
C LEU A 75 6.52 0.86 20.12
N LEU A 76 6.27 1.36 18.92
CA LEU A 76 5.65 0.57 17.86
C LEU A 76 6.69 -0.35 17.20
N ASP A 77 6.43 -1.66 17.18
CA ASP A 77 7.26 -2.64 16.50
C ASP A 77 6.39 -3.64 15.73
N HIS A 78 6.29 -3.42 14.42
CA HIS A 78 5.51 -4.28 13.53
C HIS A 78 6.07 -4.22 12.11
N LYS A 79 6.06 -5.35 11.39
CA LYS A 79 6.63 -5.46 10.04
C LYS A 79 6.05 -4.49 9.00
N ASN A 80 4.82 -4.01 9.21
CA ASN A 80 4.11 -3.07 8.33
C ASN A 80 3.95 -1.67 8.94
N ILE A 81 4.71 -1.37 10.00
CA ILE A 81 4.80 -0.05 10.63
C ILE A 81 6.26 0.41 10.57
N MET A 82 6.50 1.65 10.18
CA MET A 82 7.85 2.23 10.14
C MET A 82 8.43 2.25 11.54
N LYS A 83 9.65 1.71 11.69
CA LYS A 83 10.33 1.68 12.98
C LYS A 83 10.91 3.05 13.33
N CYS A 84 10.64 3.51 14.54
CA CYS A 84 11.32 4.65 15.16
C CYS A 84 12.37 4.09 16.12
N TYR A 85 13.65 4.28 15.81
CA TYR A 85 14.77 3.79 16.61
C TYR A 85 15.04 4.68 17.82
N HIS A 86 15.00 5.99 17.62
CA HIS A 86 15.35 6.96 18.65
C HIS A 86 14.68 8.31 18.43
N PHE A 87 14.58 9.13 19.47
CA PHE A 87 14.17 10.53 19.36
C PHE A 87 14.76 11.33 20.51
N TRP A 88 14.96 12.63 20.31
CA TRP A 88 15.31 13.57 21.37
C TRP A 88 14.79 14.97 21.07
N LEU A 89 14.68 15.77 22.12
CA LEU A 89 14.33 17.19 22.02
C LEU A 89 15.61 18.02 22.09
N ASP A 90 15.83 18.85 21.09
CA ASP A 90 16.82 19.93 21.10
C ASP A 90 16.12 21.22 21.54
N CYS A 91 16.19 21.51 22.84
CA CYS A 91 15.58 22.70 23.41
C CYS A 91 16.27 24.00 22.96
N GLU A 92 17.57 23.97 22.67
CA GLU A 92 18.33 25.16 22.29
C GLU A 92 17.90 25.66 20.91
N ASN A 93 17.71 24.73 19.97
CA ASN A 93 17.28 25.05 18.61
C ASN A 93 15.78 24.86 18.38
N SER A 94 15.02 24.52 19.42
CA SER A 94 13.56 24.33 19.34
C SER A 94 13.15 23.26 18.33
N LYS A 95 13.79 22.09 18.36
CA LYS A 95 13.57 21.01 17.39
C LYS A 95 13.32 19.68 18.07
N LEU A 96 12.40 18.90 17.52
CA LEU A 96 12.28 17.48 17.82
C LEU A 96 12.99 16.68 16.73
N HIS A 97 13.89 15.79 17.14
CA HIS A 97 14.64 14.91 16.25
C HIS A 97 14.12 13.48 16.40
N LEU A 98 13.87 12.79 15.28
CA LEU A 98 13.48 11.38 15.26
C LEU A 98 14.33 10.59 14.27
N ILE A 99 14.84 9.44 14.72
CA ILE A 99 15.60 8.49 13.92
C ILE A 99 14.68 7.35 13.53
N THR A 100 14.41 7.21 12.24
CA THR A 100 13.51 6.17 11.71
C THR A 100 14.21 5.30 10.68
N GLU A 101 13.57 4.18 10.37
CA GLU A 101 13.91 3.36 9.20
C GLU A 101 13.89 4.22 7.93
N ILE A 102 14.90 4.02 7.07
CA ILE A 102 14.97 4.62 5.75
C ILE A 102 14.50 3.60 4.71
N PHE A 103 13.79 4.08 3.70
CA PHE A 103 13.42 3.28 2.55
C PHE A 103 14.23 3.74 1.35
N SER A 104 14.89 2.79 0.70
CA SER A 104 15.65 3.00 -0.53
C SER A 104 14.76 3.32 -1.73
N SER A 105 13.49 2.89 -1.67
CA SER A 105 12.47 3.25 -2.66
C SER A 105 11.58 4.38 -2.12
N GLU A 106 10.82 4.98 -3.04
CA GLU A 106 9.92 6.08 -2.73
C GLU A 106 8.62 5.60 -2.05
N THR A 107 7.71 6.54 -1.81
CA THR A 107 6.37 6.24 -1.31
C THR A 107 5.61 5.34 -2.29
N LEU A 108 4.60 4.63 -1.80
CA LEU A 108 3.78 3.73 -2.60
C LEU A 108 3.12 4.47 -3.76
N LEU A 109 2.73 5.74 -3.57
CA LEU A 109 2.24 6.59 -4.65
C LEU A 109 3.24 6.71 -5.80
N HIS A 110 4.48 7.10 -5.50
CA HIS A 110 5.50 7.22 -6.54
C HIS A 110 5.84 5.85 -7.16
N TYR A 111 5.87 4.80 -6.34
CA TYR A 111 6.16 3.44 -6.79
C TYR A 111 5.14 2.94 -7.82
N ILE A 112 3.83 3.14 -7.59
CA ILE A 112 2.79 2.73 -8.54
C ILE A 112 2.77 3.59 -9.81
N CYS A 113 3.19 4.86 -9.72
CA CYS A 113 3.31 5.76 -10.87
C CYS A 113 4.51 5.39 -11.75
N LYS A 114 5.63 5.00 -11.13
CA LYS A 114 6.87 4.62 -11.83
C LYS A 114 6.76 3.26 -12.53
N HIS A 115 6.08 2.30 -11.91
CA HIS A 115 5.96 0.94 -12.43
C HIS A 115 4.60 0.73 -13.09
N VAL A 116 4.59 0.66 -14.42
CA VAL A 116 3.39 0.44 -15.22
C VAL A 116 3.61 -0.75 -16.17
N PRO A 117 2.70 -1.76 -16.18
CA PRO A 117 1.55 -1.95 -15.30
C PRO A 117 1.92 -2.56 -13.93
N VAL A 118 1.09 -2.36 -12.89
CA VAL A 118 1.15 -3.16 -11.64
C VAL A 118 0.08 -4.24 -11.69
N ASN A 119 0.49 -5.48 -11.42
CA ASN A 119 -0.41 -6.63 -11.31
C ASN A 119 -1.36 -6.49 -10.10
N HIS A 120 -2.64 -6.87 -10.26
CA HIS A 120 -3.63 -6.87 -9.18
C HIS A 120 -3.18 -7.65 -7.93
N THR A 121 -2.39 -8.70 -8.11
CA THR A 121 -1.80 -9.47 -7.00
C THR A 121 -0.92 -8.60 -6.11
N SER A 122 -0.11 -7.71 -6.70
CA SER A 122 0.72 -6.77 -5.94
C SER A 122 -0.14 -5.77 -5.17
N ILE A 123 -1.21 -5.25 -5.78
CA ILE A 123 -2.17 -4.38 -5.09
C ILE A 123 -2.79 -5.09 -3.89
N LYS A 124 -3.32 -6.31 -4.09
CA LYS A 124 -3.86 -7.14 -2.98
C LYS A 124 -2.81 -7.36 -1.88
N ASN A 125 -1.55 -7.60 -2.26
CA ASN A 125 -0.46 -7.80 -1.32
C ASN A 125 -0.17 -6.54 -0.48
N TRP A 126 -0.15 -5.36 -1.10
CA TRP A 126 0.02 -4.09 -0.39
C TRP A 126 -1.20 -3.78 0.50
N CYS A 127 -2.41 -4.02 0.01
CA CYS A 127 -3.64 -3.87 0.80
C CYS A 127 -3.61 -4.69 2.08
N ARG A 128 -3.25 -5.98 1.99
CA ARG A 128 -3.11 -6.85 3.16
C ARG A 128 -2.05 -6.32 4.14
N GLN A 129 -0.92 -5.84 3.65
CA GLN A 129 0.15 -5.32 4.48
C GLN A 129 -0.25 -4.03 5.22
N ILE A 130 -0.90 -3.09 4.52
CA ILE A 130 -1.44 -1.88 5.13
C ILE A 130 -2.48 -2.22 6.19
N LEU A 131 -3.42 -3.13 5.89
CA LEU A 131 -4.43 -3.58 6.87
C LEU A 131 -3.82 -4.29 8.08
N ASN A 132 -2.75 -5.08 7.92
CA ASN A 132 -2.04 -5.65 9.06
C ASN A 132 -1.41 -4.56 9.95
N GLY A 133 -0.87 -3.50 9.33
CA GLY A 133 -0.39 -2.32 10.06
C GLY A 133 -1.52 -1.60 10.81
N LEU A 134 -2.64 -1.33 10.16
CA LEU A 134 -3.80 -0.70 10.79
C LEU A 134 -4.38 -1.56 11.92
N HIS A 135 -4.53 -2.87 11.71
CA HIS A 135 -4.96 -3.79 12.75
C HIS A 135 -4.04 -3.76 13.97
N TYR A 136 -2.72 -3.71 13.77
CA TYR A 136 -1.76 -3.56 14.86
C TYR A 136 -1.99 -2.27 15.66
N LEU A 137 -2.19 -1.13 14.99
CA LEU A 137 -2.44 0.16 15.67
C LEU A 137 -3.79 0.17 16.41
N HIS A 138 -4.84 -0.31 15.75
CA HIS A 138 -6.22 -0.29 16.26
C HIS A 138 -6.44 -1.26 17.43
N THR A 139 -5.54 -2.23 17.63
CA THR A 139 -5.56 -3.19 18.75
C THR A 139 -4.66 -2.81 19.91
N ARG A 140 -4.04 -1.62 19.89
CA ARG A 140 -3.38 -1.08 21.10
C ARG A 140 -4.41 -0.76 22.16
N ASP A 141 -3.94 -0.65 23.40
CA ASP A 141 -4.75 -0.25 24.55
C ASP A 141 -4.15 1.00 25.20
N PRO A 142 -4.73 2.20 24.98
CA PRO A 142 -5.87 2.47 24.10
C PRO A 142 -5.51 2.38 22.59
N PRO A 143 -6.50 2.26 21.67
CA PRO A 143 -6.26 2.19 20.23
C PRO A 143 -5.51 3.40 19.70
N ILE A 144 -4.67 3.22 18.68
CA ILE A 144 -3.98 4.31 18.00
C ILE A 144 -4.63 4.55 16.65
N ALA A 145 -5.11 5.77 16.39
CA ALA A 145 -5.50 6.22 15.06
C ALA A 145 -4.33 6.91 14.38
N HIS A 146 -4.05 6.58 13.11
CA HIS A 146 -3.01 7.23 12.33
C HIS A 146 -3.44 8.62 11.81
N ARG A 147 -4.70 8.77 11.40
CA ARG A 147 -5.36 10.03 10.98
C ARG A 147 -4.79 10.73 9.73
N ASP A 148 -3.81 10.15 9.03
CA ASP A 148 -3.29 10.65 7.74
C ASP A 148 -2.80 9.47 6.86
N VAL A 149 -3.60 8.40 6.80
CA VAL A 149 -3.32 7.26 5.92
C VAL A 149 -3.51 7.70 4.46
N LYS A 150 -2.43 7.67 3.69
CA LYS A 150 -2.42 7.98 2.24
C LYS A 150 -1.26 7.27 1.56
N LEU A 151 -1.31 7.13 0.23
CA LEU A 151 -0.25 6.46 -0.53
C LEU A 151 1.12 7.16 -0.41
N MET A 152 1.15 8.45 -0.09
CA MET A 152 2.39 9.18 0.22
C MET A 152 3.00 8.83 1.58
N ASN A 153 2.21 8.31 2.52
CA ASN A 153 2.67 7.92 3.86
C ASN A 153 2.85 6.40 3.98
N VAL A 154 2.70 5.65 2.88
CA VAL A 154 3.06 4.24 2.79
C VAL A 154 4.38 4.15 2.04
N PHE A 155 5.38 3.49 2.63
CA PHE A 155 6.70 3.33 2.03
C PHE A 155 6.88 1.90 1.53
N VAL A 156 7.57 1.75 0.41
CA VAL A 156 7.82 0.44 -0.22
C VAL A 156 9.30 0.10 -0.08
N ASP A 157 9.61 -1.14 0.28
CA ASP A 157 10.91 -1.73 -0.01
C ASP A 157 10.83 -2.40 -1.38
N GLY A 158 11.41 -1.76 -2.41
CA GLY A 158 11.37 -2.24 -3.79
C GLY A 158 12.01 -3.62 -4.00
N ASN A 159 12.90 -4.07 -3.10
CA ASN A 159 13.54 -5.38 -3.21
C ASN A 159 12.63 -6.51 -2.71
N SER A 160 11.89 -6.28 -1.62
CA SER A 160 11.02 -7.30 -1.02
C SER A 160 9.53 -7.15 -1.38
N GLY A 161 9.11 -5.99 -1.88
CA GLY A 161 7.71 -5.62 -2.04
C GLY A 161 6.97 -5.41 -0.71
N THR A 162 7.72 -5.31 0.39
CA THR A 162 7.16 -5.02 1.71
C THR A 162 6.73 -3.56 1.77
N VAL A 163 5.56 -3.28 2.36
CA VAL A 163 5.11 -1.91 2.60
C VAL A 163 4.94 -1.63 4.09
N LYS A 164 5.27 -0.42 4.50
CA LYS A 164 5.10 0.05 5.88
C LYS A 164 4.40 1.40 5.93
N LEU A 165 3.47 1.54 6.87
CA LEU A 165 2.88 2.84 7.20
C LEU A 165 3.91 3.68 7.96
N GLY A 166 4.11 4.90 7.53
CA GLY A 166 5.00 5.88 8.15
C GLY A 166 4.30 7.23 8.35
N ASP A 167 5.06 8.19 8.86
CA ASP A 167 4.61 9.55 9.17
C ASP A 167 3.42 9.62 10.16
N PHE A 168 3.74 9.32 11.42
CA PHE A 168 2.81 9.36 12.55
C PHE A 168 2.65 10.77 13.15
N GLY A 169 3.00 11.83 12.43
CA GLY A 169 2.93 13.21 12.95
C GLY A 169 1.50 13.70 13.24
N MET A 170 0.49 12.95 12.79
CA MET A 170 -0.91 13.15 13.14
C MET A 170 -1.46 11.99 13.96
N ALA A 171 -0.69 10.99 14.35
CA ALA A 171 -1.22 9.83 15.06
C ALA A 171 -1.62 10.19 16.50
N ARG A 172 -2.66 9.54 17.04
CA ARG A 172 -3.16 9.81 18.40
C ARG A 172 -3.78 8.58 19.04
N LEU A 173 -3.66 8.48 20.35
CA LEU A 173 -4.43 7.55 21.17
C LEU A 173 -5.91 7.93 21.15
N ILE A 174 -6.78 6.95 20.92
CA ILE A 174 -8.24 7.10 20.94
C ILE A 174 -8.73 6.68 22.32
N GLU A 175 -9.00 7.66 23.16
CA GLU A 175 -9.48 7.45 24.51
C GLU A 175 -11.02 7.35 24.52
N PRO A 176 -11.61 6.36 25.22
CA PRO A 176 -13.07 6.18 25.26
C PRO A 176 -13.86 7.39 25.77
N GLU A 177 -13.22 8.22 26.61
CA GLU A 177 -13.82 9.37 27.27
C GLU A 177 -13.64 10.68 26.49
N SER A 178 -12.78 10.67 25.45
CA SER A 178 -12.51 11.84 24.63
C SER A 178 -13.45 11.90 23.43
N THR A 179 -14.26 12.96 23.36
CA THR A 179 -15.28 13.14 22.32
C THR A 179 -14.92 14.21 21.28
N VAL A 180 -13.76 14.87 21.42
CA VAL A 180 -13.36 15.98 20.53
C VAL A 180 -11.89 15.83 20.16
N TYR A 181 -11.65 15.37 18.95
CA TYR A 181 -10.34 15.33 18.32
C TYR A 181 -10.22 16.40 17.24
N THR A 182 -8.99 16.87 17.01
CA THR A 182 -8.69 17.84 15.96
C THR A 182 -9.00 17.27 14.57
N CYS A 183 -9.61 18.08 13.71
CA CYS A 183 -9.75 17.77 12.29
C CYS A 183 -8.40 17.96 11.59
N CYS A 184 -7.75 16.85 11.21
CA CYS A 184 -6.42 16.86 10.60
C CYS A 184 -6.29 15.89 9.41
N GLY A 185 -5.22 16.04 8.66
CA GLY A 185 -4.84 15.13 7.57
C GLY A 185 -5.12 15.68 6.17
N THR A 186 -4.90 14.85 5.17
CA THR A 186 -5.02 15.23 3.76
C THR A 186 -6.47 15.09 3.30
N ILE A 187 -7.12 16.21 2.97
CA ILE A 187 -8.58 16.32 2.70
C ILE A 187 -9.12 15.17 1.84
N LEU A 188 -8.41 14.82 0.76
CA LEU A 188 -8.81 13.80 -0.21
C LEU A 188 -9.01 12.40 0.40
N TYR A 189 -8.37 12.11 1.53
CA TYR A 189 -8.39 10.83 2.22
C TYR A 189 -9.25 10.85 3.50
N MET A 190 -9.70 12.03 3.95
CA MET A 190 -10.39 12.19 5.22
C MET A 190 -11.79 11.60 5.19
N ALA A 191 -12.17 10.95 6.29
CA ALA A 191 -13.53 10.52 6.52
C ALA A 191 -14.44 11.72 6.88
N PRO A 192 -15.72 11.74 6.47
CA PRO A 192 -16.61 12.89 6.71
C PRO A 192 -16.81 13.19 8.21
N GLU A 193 -16.78 12.19 9.08
CA GLU A 193 -16.91 12.36 10.53
C GLU A 193 -15.75 13.15 11.15
N MET A 194 -14.59 13.24 10.50
CA MET A 194 -13.44 14.00 11.01
C MET A 194 -13.74 15.50 11.13
N PHE A 195 -14.63 16.04 10.30
CA PHE A 195 -15.04 17.45 10.38
C PHE A 195 -15.93 17.76 11.58
N GLY A 196 -16.52 16.73 12.21
CA GLY A 196 -17.30 16.87 13.44
C GLY A 196 -16.46 16.73 14.71
N GLY A 197 -15.18 16.35 14.60
CA GLY A 197 -14.27 16.13 15.73
C GLY A 197 -14.55 14.88 16.57
N ASN A 198 -15.76 14.32 16.49
CA ASN A 198 -16.11 13.06 17.14
C ASN A 198 -15.90 11.88 16.17
N TYR A 199 -14.73 11.24 16.30
CA TYR A 199 -14.35 10.09 15.48
C TYR A 199 -13.46 9.13 16.27
N ASN A 200 -13.28 7.93 15.74
CA ASN A 200 -12.41 6.89 16.29
C ASN A 200 -11.39 6.43 15.25
N GLU A 201 -10.67 5.35 15.52
CA GLU A 201 -9.63 4.78 14.64
C GLU A 201 -10.15 4.31 13.28
N MET A 202 -11.47 4.15 13.13
CA MET A 202 -12.10 3.73 11.87
C MET A 202 -11.93 4.75 10.75
N VAL A 203 -11.55 6.00 11.03
CA VAL A 203 -11.19 6.99 10.01
C VAL A 203 -10.04 6.50 9.12
N ASP A 204 -9.13 5.70 9.68
CA ASP A 204 -8.02 5.10 8.94
C ASP A 204 -8.51 4.06 7.92
N ILE A 205 -9.60 3.35 8.21
CA ILE A 205 -10.20 2.37 7.30
C ILE A 205 -10.85 3.07 6.09
N TYR A 206 -11.47 4.23 6.32
CA TYR A 206 -11.99 5.06 5.23
C TYR A 206 -10.84 5.54 4.32
N ALA A 207 -9.80 6.10 4.92
CA ALA A 207 -8.62 6.58 4.23
C ALA A 207 -7.88 5.46 3.47
N PHE A 208 -7.82 4.25 4.04
CA PHE A 208 -7.37 3.04 3.36
C PHE A 208 -8.24 2.69 2.14
N GLY A 209 -9.57 2.80 2.23
CA GLY A 209 -10.47 2.63 1.09
C GLY A 209 -10.17 3.60 -0.06
N ILE A 210 -9.83 4.85 0.25
CA ILE A 210 -9.39 5.84 -0.74
C ILE A 210 -8.07 5.41 -1.39
N CYS A 211 -7.10 4.91 -0.62
CA CYS A 211 -5.84 4.37 -1.14
C CYS A 211 -6.09 3.19 -2.11
N VAL A 212 -6.99 2.28 -1.76
CA VAL A 212 -7.37 1.13 -2.62
C VAL A 212 -7.99 1.62 -3.92
N LEU A 213 -8.95 2.56 -3.82
CA LEU A 213 -9.60 3.15 -4.99
C LEU A 213 -8.57 3.79 -5.92
N GLN A 214 -7.63 4.57 -5.36
CA GLN A 214 -6.58 5.24 -6.13
C GLN A 214 -5.59 4.27 -6.78
N MET A 215 -5.20 3.18 -6.09
CA MET A 215 -4.34 2.14 -6.67
C MET A 215 -4.99 1.41 -7.84
N ILE A 216 -6.30 1.17 -7.75
CA ILE A 216 -7.05 0.43 -8.78
C ILE A 216 -7.38 1.31 -9.97
N THR A 217 -7.82 2.55 -9.75
CA THR A 217 -8.25 3.43 -10.84
C THR A 217 -7.08 4.16 -11.48
N ARG A 218 -6.03 4.48 -10.70
CA ARG A 218 -4.90 5.32 -11.11
C ARG A 218 -5.31 6.67 -11.70
N GLU A 219 -6.47 7.16 -11.27
CA GLU A 219 -7.04 8.42 -11.74
C GLU A 219 -7.20 9.40 -10.58
N LYS A 220 -7.41 10.68 -10.92
CA LYS A 220 -7.81 11.71 -9.95
C LYS A 220 -9.08 11.24 -9.22
N LEU A 221 -9.11 11.37 -7.88
CA LEU A 221 -10.24 10.92 -7.05
C LEU A 221 -11.54 11.68 -7.35
N HIS A 222 -11.44 13.01 -7.43
CA HIS A 222 -12.56 13.91 -7.75
C HIS A 222 -12.31 14.63 -9.08
N PRO A 223 -12.41 13.92 -10.24
CA PRO A 223 -12.23 14.55 -11.54
C PRO A 223 -13.33 15.57 -11.84
N GLU A 224 -14.49 15.42 -11.20
CA GLU A 224 -15.63 16.32 -11.39
C GLU A 224 -15.52 17.66 -10.63
N CYS A 225 -14.56 17.78 -9.70
CA CYS A 225 -14.35 19.02 -8.94
C CYS A 225 -13.28 19.90 -9.61
N ARG A 226 -13.58 21.20 -9.72
CA ARG A 226 -12.70 22.19 -10.36
C ARG A 226 -11.65 22.76 -9.41
N ASN A 227 -11.95 22.83 -8.12
CA ASN A 227 -11.08 23.42 -7.10
C ASN A 227 -11.16 22.66 -5.77
N SER A 228 -10.30 23.03 -4.81
CA SER A 228 -10.23 22.43 -3.47
C SER A 228 -11.48 22.67 -2.62
N GLU A 229 -12.14 23.83 -2.77
CA GLU A 229 -13.37 24.16 -2.05
C GLU A 229 -14.52 23.20 -2.39
N GLN A 230 -14.69 22.87 -3.68
CA GLN A 230 -15.69 21.89 -4.12
C GLN A 230 -15.38 20.49 -3.58
N ILE A 231 -14.10 20.12 -3.54
CA ILE A 231 -13.66 18.84 -2.96
C ILE A 231 -14.01 18.81 -1.47
N TYR A 232 -13.62 19.84 -0.72
CA TYR A 232 -13.92 19.98 0.70
C TYR A 232 -15.43 19.91 0.97
N ALA A 233 -16.24 20.68 0.25
CA ALA A 233 -17.69 20.69 0.42
C ALA A 233 -18.33 19.31 0.19
N LYS A 234 -17.86 18.58 -0.82
CA LYS A 234 -18.34 17.22 -1.10
C LYS A 234 -17.96 16.22 -0.04
N ILE A 235 -16.69 16.20 0.37
CA ILE A 235 -16.21 15.26 1.37
C ILE A 235 -16.88 15.53 2.71
N LYS A 236 -17.01 16.81 3.10
CA LYS A 236 -17.77 17.20 4.30
C LYS A 236 -19.24 16.77 4.25
N ALA A 237 -19.85 16.76 3.06
CA ALA A 237 -21.22 16.27 2.85
C ALA A 237 -21.32 14.73 2.73
N GLY A 238 -20.21 13.98 2.89
CA GLY A 238 -20.19 12.53 2.74
C GLY A 238 -20.36 12.03 1.30
N ILE A 239 -20.16 12.91 0.31
CA ILE A 239 -20.27 12.54 -1.10
C ILE A 239 -18.98 11.82 -1.53
N LYS A 240 -19.11 10.52 -1.79
CA LYS A 240 -18.02 9.64 -2.25
C LYS A 240 -17.40 10.14 -3.58
N PRO A 241 -16.11 9.83 -3.85
CA PRO A 241 -15.44 10.19 -5.10
C PRO A 241 -16.18 9.71 -6.35
N GLY A 242 -16.33 10.57 -7.36
CA GLY A 242 -17.04 10.24 -8.60
C GLY A 242 -16.42 9.06 -9.35
N ILE A 243 -15.10 8.87 -9.20
CA ILE A 243 -14.34 7.77 -9.79
C ILE A 243 -14.79 6.38 -9.31
N LEU A 244 -15.45 6.29 -8.15
CA LEU A 244 -16.00 5.04 -7.63
C LEU A 244 -16.96 4.36 -8.62
N LYS A 245 -17.66 5.15 -9.45
CA LYS A 245 -18.56 4.64 -10.50
C LYS A 245 -17.84 3.87 -11.62
N LYS A 246 -16.54 4.06 -11.80
CA LYS A 246 -15.73 3.33 -12.78
C LYS A 246 -15.30 1.95 -12.31
N VAL A 247 -15.41 1.64 -11.01
CA VAL A 247 -15.09 0.32 -10.47
C VAL A 247 -16.16 -0.69 -10.88
N ARG A 248 -15.84 -1.53 -11.87
CA ARG A 248 -16.77 -2.53 -12.45
C ARG A 248 -16.79 -3.85 -11.70
N ASN A 249 -15.68 -4.24 -11.09
CA ASN A 249 -15.58 -5.51 -10.37
C ASN A 249 -16.47 -5.45 -9.10
N PRO A 250 -17.49 -6.34 -8.97
CA PRO A 250 -18.44 -6.29 -7.86
C PRO A 250 -17.79 -6.60 -6.51
N GLU A 251 -16.78 -7.46 -6.48
CA GLU A 251 -16.04 -7.83 -5.27
C GLU A 251 -15.22 -6.66 -4.74
N ILE A 252 -14.53 -5.93 -5.63
CA ILE A 252 -13.81 -4.69 -5.27
C ILE A 252 -14.80 -3.63 -4.80
N LYS A 253 -15.93 -3.49 -5.49
CA LYS A 253 -16.95 -2.51 -5.13
C LYS A 253 -17.53 -2.79 -3.74
N GLN A 254 -17.85 -4.04 -3.44
CA GLN A 254 -18.31 -4.48 -2.12
C GLN A 254 -17.26 -4.17 -1.04
N PHE A 255 -15.99 -4.48 -1.31
CA PHE A 255 -14.89 -4.17 -0.40
C PHE A 255 -14.78 -2.65 -0.10
N LEU A 256 -14.84 -1.82 -1.15
CA LEU A 256 -14.82 -0.36 -1.00
C LEU A 256 -16.06 0.17 -0.27
N ASP A 257 -17.24 -0.41 -0.50
CA ASP A 257 -18.46 -0.03 0.21
C ASP A 257 -18.37 -0.34 1.72
N MET A 258 -17.69 -1.42 2.11
CA MET A 258 -17.38 -1.71 3.52
C MET A 258 -16.41 -0.69 4.12
N CYS A 259 -15.39 -0.25 3.38
CA CYS A 259 -14.47 0.81 3.83
C CYS A 259 -15.17 2.18 3.95
N PHE A 260 -16.11 2.48 3.06
CA PHE A 260 -16.82 3.77 3.02
C PHE A 260 -18.16 3.78 3.77
N ALA A 261 -18.46 2.74 4.54
CA ALA A 261 -19.62 2.72 5.42
C ALA A 261 -19.52 3.82 6.50
N PRO A 262 -20.65 4.23 7.11
CA PRO A 262 -20.62 5.09 8.31
C PRO A 262 -19.73 4.48 9.39
N ALA A 263 -19.08 5.29 10.22
CA ALA A 263 -18.07 4.85 11.18
C ALA A 263 -18.51 3.64 12.03
N CYS A 264 -19.75 3.63 12.51
CA CYS A 264 -20.31 2.55 13.34
C CYS A 264 -20.59 1.22 12.59
N PHE A 265 -20.61 1.24 11.26
CA PHE A 265 -20.83 0.06 10.41
C PHE A 265 -19.58 -0.30 9.58
N ARG A 266 -18.52 0.49 9.69
CA ARG A 266 -17.27 0.25 8.96
C ARG A 266 -16.59 -0.98 9.53
N TYR A 267 -16.12 -1.86 8.66
CA TYR A 267 -15.51 -3.12 9.08
C TYR A 267 -14.10 -2.86 9.61
N PRO A 268 -13.70 -3.46 10.74
CA PRO A 268 -12.35 -3.32 11.25
C PRO A 268 -11.34 -4.00 10.31
N ALA A 269 -10.07 -3.62 10.42
CA ALA A 269 -9.02 -4.11 9.51
C ALA A 269 -8.93 -5.64 9.43
N ILE A 270 -9.17 -6.35 10.54
CA ILE A 270 -9.14 -7.82 10.60
C ILE A 270 -10.26 -8.47 9.77
N GLU A 271 -11.44 -7.87 9.72
CA GLU A 271 -12.56 -8.40 8.93
C GLU A 271 -12.33 -8.13 7.44
N LEU A 272 -11.78 -6.96 7.10
CA LEU A 272 -11.40 -6.64 5.72
C LEU A 272 -10.31 -7.58 5.19
N LEU A 273 -9.37 -8.02 6.03
CA LEU A 273 -8.34 -9.00 5.65
C LEU A 273 -8.93 -10.35 5.21
N ASN A 274 -10.11 -10.71 5.72
CA ASN A 274 -10.82 -11.94 5.38
C ASN A 274 -11.72 -11.81 4.14
N HIS A 275 -11.85 -10.60 3.58
CA HIS A 275 -12.72 -10.37 2.44
C HIS A 275 -12.21 -11.12 1.18
N PRO A 276 -13.10 -11.71 0.35
CA PRO A 276 -12.73 -12.43 -0.88
C PRO A 276 -11.78 -11.67 -1.81
N PHE A 277 -11.96 -10.34 -1.94
CA PHE A 277 -11.05 -9.47 -2.69
C PHE A 277 -9.57 -9.69 -2.33
N LEU A 278 -9.30 -9.85 -1.03
CA LEU A 278 -7.96 -10.05 -0.47
C LEU A 278 -7.61 -11.52 -0.23
N ALA A 279 -8.50 -12.45 -0.59
CA ALA A 279 -8.19 -13.87 -0.52
C ALA A 279 -6.89 -14.11 -1.27
N VAL A 280 -5.92 -14.65 -0.53
CA VAL A 280 -4.72 -15.18 -1.15
C VAL A 280 -5.22 -16.28 -2.07
N VAL A 281 -4.96 -16.14 -3.38
CA VAL A 281 -5.01 -17.29 -4.26
C VAL A 281 -3.97 -18.23 -3.67
N ARG A 282 -4.44 -19.13 -2.81
CA ARG A 282 -3.69 -20.31 -2.45
C ARG A 282 -3.49 -20.96 -3.81
N GLN A 283 -2.30 -20.80 -4.39
CA GLN A 283 -1.75 -21.85 -5.23
C GLN A 283 -2.16 -23.13 -4.53
N ALA A 284 -2.90 -24.01 -5.21
CA ALA A 284 -3.43 -25.25 -4.65
C ALA A 284 -2.27 -26.17 -4.24
N LYS A 285 -1.50 -25.77 -3.23
CA LYS A 285 -0.35 -26.42 -2.62
C LYS A 285 -0.76 -27.30 -1.44
N SER A 286 -2.06 -27.50 -1.21
CA SER A 286 -2.55 -28.48 -0.25
C SER A 286 -3.22 -29.66 -0.97
N ARG A 287 -2.37 -30.44 -1.68
CA ARG A 287 -2.41 -31.90 -1.95
C ARG A 287 -1.52 -32.32 -3.14
N LEU A 288 -0.91 -31.37 -3.86
CA LEU A 288 0.10 -31.60 -4.91
C LEU A 288 1.55 -31.59 -4.38
N SER A 289 1.80 -32.10 -3.16
CA SER A 289 3.10 -31.98 -2.48
C SER A 289 4.22 -32.88 -3.04
N GLN A 290 4.16 -33.29 -4.32
CA GLN A 290 5.27 -33.95 -5.01
C GLN A 290 5.50 -33.52 -6.48
N ALA A 291 4.79 -32.50 -7.00
CA ALA A 291 5.10 -31.95 -8.32
C ALA A 291 5.88 -30.63 -8.20
N GLU A 292 7.15 -30.63 -8.60
CA GLU A 292 7.95 -29.42 -8.76
C GLU A 292 7.38 -28.54 -9.88
N LEU A 293 6.54 -27.56 -9.52
CA LEU A 293 6.10 -26.50 -10.42
C LEU A 293 7.25 -25.54 -10.72
N SER A 294 8.02 -25.82 -11.78
CA SER A 294 8.88 -24.82 -12.42
C SER A 294 8.06 -24.03 -13.45
N LEU A 295 7.61 -22.83 -13.11
CA LEU A 295 6.97 -21.89 -14.05
C LEU A 295 8.05 -21.37 -15.02
N SER A 296 7.96 -21.68 -16.31
CA SER A 296 8.78 -21.04 -17.35
C SER A 296 8.00 -19.97 -18.10
N GLN A 297 8.63 -18.80 -18.18
CA GLN A 297 8.26 -17.52 -18.79
C GLN A 297 7.24 -17.54 -19.96
N VAL A 298 6.26 -16.63 -19.88
CA VAL A 298 5.45 -16.19 -21.03
C VAL A 298 6.36 -15.40 -21.97
N THR A 299 6.66 -15.93 -23.15
CA THR A 299 7.39 -15.19 -24.19
C THR A 299 6.38 -14.45 -25.08
N SER A 300 6.22 -13.14 -24.87
CA SER A 300 5.49 -12.27 -25.79
C SER A 300 6.35 -12.00 -27.02
N ALA A 301 6.08 -12.66 -28.14
CA ALA A 301 6.63 -12.27 -29.44
C ALA A 301 5.58 -11.38 -30.15
N GLN A 302 5.79 -10.07 -30.14
CA GLN A 302 5.00 -9.13 -30.94
C GLN A 302 5.47 -9.20 -32.39
N VAL A 303 4.75 -9.94 -33.23
CA VAL A 303 4.93 -9.90 -34.69
C VAL A 303 3.58 -9.54 -35.30
N ASP A 304 3.50 -8.41 -36.00
CA ASP A 304 2.32 -7.92 -36.74
C ASP A 304 0.98 -7.86 -35.96
N GLY A 305 1.03 -7.35 -34.72
CA GLY A 305 -0.18 -7.18 -33.88
C GLY A 305 -0.86 -8.50 -33.49
N LEU A 306 -0.14 -9.61 -33.60
CA LEU A 306 -0.53 -10.93 -33.12
C LEU A 306 0.17 -11.20 -31.79
N MET A 307 -0.59 -11.31 -30.71
CA MET A 307 -0.10 -11.70 -29.40
C MET A 307 -0.12 -13.22 -29.28
N GLN A 308 1.04 -13.87 -29.16
CA GLN A 308 1.11 -15.30 -28.82
C GLN A 308 1.17 -15.49 -27.31
N LEU A 309 0.27 -16.33 -26.80
CA LEU A 309 0.18 -16.70 -25.40
C LEU A 309 0.58 -18.15 -25.26
N VAL A 310 1.58 -18.43 -24.42
CA VAL A 310 2.03 -19.78 -24.12
C VAL A 310 2.16 -19.92 -22.62
N LYS A 311 1.46 -20.90 -22.04
CA LYS A 311 1.58 -21.30 -20.65
C LYS A 311 1.96 -22.77 -20.59
N GLU A 312 2.96 -23.09 -19.80
CA GLU A 312 3.41 -24.47 -19.60
C GLU A 312 3.43 -24.79 -18.10
N ILE A 313 2.81 -25.90 -17.73
CA ILE A 313 2.79 -26.44 -16.37
C ILE A 313 3.29 -27.88 -16.41
N LYS A 314 4.24 -28.19 -15.55
CA LYS A 314 4.73 -29.56 -15.35
C LYS A 314 4.07 -30.14 -14.10
N CYS A 315 3.45 -31.31 -14.25
CA CYS A 315 2.84 -32.06 -13.16
C CYS A 315 3.29 -33.52 -13.28
N GLU A 316 4.04 -34.01 -12.28
CA GLU A 316 4.62 -35.35 -12.28
C GLU A 316 5.47 -35.64 -13.53
N ASP A 317 5.13 -36.66 -14.31
CA ASP A 317 5.77 -37.02 -15.58
C ASP A 317 5.17 -36.30 -16.80
N LYS A 318 4.14 -35.48 -16.60
CA LYS A 318 3.38 -34.76 -17.64
C LYS A 318 3.73 -33.28 -17.71
N ILE A 319 3.66 -32.73 -18.91
CA ILE A 319 3.82 -31.34 -19.27
C ILE A 319 2.57 -30.91 -20.03
N PHE A 320 1.82 -29.99 -19.43
CA PHE A 320 0.64 -29.35 -19.98
C PHE A 320 1.06 -28.02 -20.58
N LYS A 321 0.99 -27.91 -21.90
CA LYS A 321 1.30 -26.69 -22.62
C LYS A 321 0.06 -26.19 -23.34
N LEU A 322 -0.40 -25.01 -22.95
CA LEU A 322 -1.51 -24.30 -23.56
C LEU A 322 -0.96 -23.12 -24.37
N GLN A 323 -1.21 -23.14 -25.67
CA GLN A 323 -0.74 -22.12 -26.61
C GLN A 323 -1.92 -21.55 -27.39
N GLY A 324 -2.07 -20.23 -27.40
CA GLY A 324 -3.07 -19.50 -28.17
C GLY A 324 -2.48 -18.27 -28.86
N SER A 325 -3.29 -17.62 -29.67
CA SER A 325 -2.94 -16.32 -30.23
C SER A 325 -4.15 -15.38 -30.25
N MET A 326 -3.89 -14.09 -30.17
CA MET A 326 -4.90 -13.04 -30.15
C MET A 326 -4.51 -11.95 -31.15
N LYS A 327 -5.49 -11.48 -31.94
CA LYS A 327 -5.32 -10.36 -32.87
C LYS A 327 -6.55 -9.46 -32.80
N ARG A 328 -6.37 -8.17 -32.48
CA ARG A 328 -7.45 -7.15 -32.47
C ARG A 328 -8.72 -7.61 -31.74
N ASN A 329 -8.58 -8.14 -30.53
CA ASN A 329 -9.71 -8.62 -29.68
C ASN A 329 -10.48 -9.83 -30.23
N VAL A 330 -9.95 -10.49 -31.26
CA VAL A 330 -10.44 -11.79 -31.71
C VAL A 330 -9.45 -12.85 -31.23
N ILE A 331 -9.94 -13.79 -30.41
CA ILE A 331 -9.16 -14.96 -30.01
C ILE A 331 -9.13 -15.94 -31.18
N VAL A 332 -7.91 -16.35 -31.54
CA VAL A 332 -7.65 -17.46 -32.46
C VAL A 332 -7.67 -18.76 -31.65
N PRO A 333 -8.07 -19.92 -32.21
CA PRO A 333 -8.07 -21.22 -31.53
C PRO A 333 -6.85 -21.47 -30.65
N MET A 334 -7.11 -21.83 -29.40
CA MET A 334 -6.11 -22.31 -28.46
C MET A 334 -5.75 -23.77 -28.77
N SER A 335 -4.57 -24.17 -28.36
CA SER A 335 -4.08 -25.53 -28.47
C SER A 335 -3.55 -25.99 -27.12
N LEU A 336 -4.16 -27.04 -26.58
CA LEU A 336 -3.65 -27.74 -25.43
C LEU A 336 -2.86 -28.95 -25.93
N SER A 337 -1.61 -29.04 -25.51
CA SER A 337 -0.77 -30.22 -25.70
C SER A 337 -0.36 -30.76 -24.35
N ILE A 338 -0.62 -32.05 -24.14
CA ILE A 338 -0.19 -32.79 -22.97
C ILE A 338 0.85 -33.80 -23.45
N SER A 339 2.04 -33.69 -22.87
CA SER A 339 3.18 -34.53 -23.19
C SER A 339 3.75 -35.15 -21.93
N TYR A 340 4.34 -36.33 -22.02
CA TYR A 340 4.89 -37.05 -20.87
C TYR A 340 6.23 -37.67 -21.20
N ASN A 341 7.06 -37.87 -20.19
CA ASN A 341 8.36 -38.52 -20.37
C ASN A 341 8.21 -40.03 -20.42
N VAL A 342 8.70 -40.66 -21.50
CA VAL A 342 8.68 -42.12 -21.65
C VAL A 342 10.09 -42.68 -21.55
N GLY A 343 10.38 -43.29 -20.40
CA GLY A 343 11.56 -44.13 -20.17
C GLY A 343 12.82 -43.42 -19.64
N VAL A 344 13.80 -44.24 -19.24
CA VAL A 344 15.01 -43.89 -18.46
C VAL A 344 15.97 -42.92 -19.19
N ARG A 345 15.74 -42.61 -20.47
CA ARG A 345 16.58 -41.71 -21.29
C ARG A 345 15.94 -40.36 -21.61
N GLY A 346 14.79 -40.01 -21.01
CA GLY A 346 14.20 -38.66 -21.13
C GLY A 346 13.65 -38.29 -22.51
N ARG A 347 13.00 -39.23 -23.22
CA ARG A 347 12.29 -38.90 -24.47
C ARG A 347 10.86 -38.42 -24.15
N ILE A 348 10.53 -37.20 -24.56
CA ILE A 348 9.19 -36.62 -24.44
C ILE A 348 8.30 -37.23 -25.52
N LYS A 349 7.18 -37.85 -25.12
CA LYS A 349 6.11 -38.30 -26.01
C LYS A 349 4.90 -37.40 -25.82
N VAL A 350 4.40 -36.80 -26.89
CA VAL A 350 3.14 -36.05 -26.85
C VAL A 350 2.00 -37.06 -26.99
N GLU A 351 1.16 -37.21 -25.96
CA GLU A 351 0.00 -38.12 -26.04
C GLU A 351 -1.15 -37.49 -26.80
N ASN A 352 -1.40 -36.23 -26.44
CA ASN A 352 -2.70 -35.64 -26.59
C ASN A 352 -2.50 -34.19 -27.01
N LYS A 353 -2.88 -33.88 -28.24
CA LYS A 353 -2.87 -32.51 -28.76
C LYS A 353 -4.25 -32.18 -29.29
N MET A 354 -4.91 -31.25 -28.61
CA MET A 354 -6.23 -30.76 -28.98
C MET A 354 -6.13 -29.30 -29.35
N LYS A 355 -6.80 -28.92 -30.44
CA LYS A 355 -7.09 -27.52 -30.74
C LYS A 355 -8.53 -27.25 -30.39
N PHE A 356 -8.78 -26.18 -29.65
CA PHE A 356 -10.12 -25.78 -29.26
C PHE A 356 -10.23 -24.26 -29.26
N GLU A 357 -11.42 -23.79 -29.58
CA GLU A 357 -11.76 -22.39 -29.40
C GLU A 357 -12.38 -22.22 -28.03
N TYR A 358 -11.77 -21.37 -27.22
CA TYR A 358 -12.31 -20.95 -25.93
C TYR A 358 -12.99 -19.59 -26.09
N PRO A 359 -14.33 -19.53 -25.93
CA PRO A 359 -15.06 -18.28 -26.04
C PRO A 359 -14.87 -17.44 -24.78
N MET A 360 -14.15 -16.33 -24.94
CA MET A 360 -13.73 -15.46 -23.84
C MET A 360 -14.89 -14.80 -23.07
N GLY A 361 -16.07 -14.72 -23.69
CA GLY A 361 -17.29 -14.16 -23.09
C GLY A 361 -17.99 -15.09 -22.09
N MET A 362 -17.49 -16.31 -21.85
CA MET A 362 -18.08 -17.21 -20.85
C MET A 362 -17.74 -16.76 -19.41
N GLU A 363 -18.72 -16.90 -18.51
CA GLU A 363 -18.55 -16.69 -17.06
C GLU A 363 -17.63 -17.78 -16.46
N THR A 364 -16.95 -17.47 -15.34
CA THR A 364 -15.99 -18.38 -14.68
C THR A 364 -16.59 -19.72 -14.28
N GLY A 365 -17.87 -19.75 -13.89
CA GLY A 365 -18.59 -20.99 -13.54
C GLY A 365 -18.74 -21.95 -14.73
N ASN A 366 -18.69 -21.44 -15.95
CA ASN A 366 -18.85 -22.26 -17.17
C ASN A 366 -17.51 -22.85 -17.64
N ILE A 367 -16.38 -22.49 -17.02
CA ILE A 367 -15.06 -23.03 -17.38
C ILE A 367 -14.94 -24.49 -16.94
N ASP A 368 -15.35 -24.79 -15.71
CA ASP A 368 -15.34 -26.15 -15.17
C ASP A 368 -16.19 -27.10 -16.03
N GLU A 369 -17.36 -26.65 -16.48
CA GLU A 369 -18.24 -27.38 -17.39
C GLU A 369 -17.63 -27.50 -18.80
N PHE A 370 -17.08 -26.42 -19.35
CA PHE A 370 -16.40 -26.42 -20.64
C PHE A 370 -15.22 -27.42 -20.69
N VAL A 371 -14.37 -27.46 -19.66
CA VAL A 371 -13.26 -28.42 -19.62
C VAL A 371 -13.78 -29.84 -19.51
N LYS A 372 -14.80 -30.09 -18.68
CA LYS A 372 -15.37 -31.43 -18.51
C LYS A 372 -16.08 -31.94 -19.77
N GLU A 373 -16.90 -31.11 -20.40
CA GLU A 373 -17.76 -31.54 -21.51
C GLU A 373 -17.05 -31.54 -22.85
N LYS A 374 -16.08 -30.64 -23.05
CA LYS A 374 -15.44 -30.44 -24.36
C LYS A 374 -14.00 -30.94 -24.41
N ILE A 375 -13.22 -30.72 -23.34
CA ILE A 375 -11.80 -31.11 -23.33
C ILE A 375 -11.62 -32.54 -22.81
N ALA A 376 -12.25 -32.88 -21.68
CA ALA A 376 -12.06 -34.17 -21.03
C ALA A 376 -12.64 -35.33 -21.86
N THR A 377 -13.77 -35.10 -22.53
CA THR A 377 -14.44 -36.06 -23.41
C THR A 377 -13.63 -36.37 -24.67
N GLU A 378 -13.06 -35.34 -25.32
CA GLU A 378 -12.30 -35.49 -26.56
C GLU A 378 -10.90 -36.07 -26.32
N VAL A 379 -10.25 -35.69 -25.22
CA VAL A 379 -8.85 -36.03 -24.92
C VAL A 379 -8.72 -37.19 -23.92
N LYS A 380 -9.86 -37.69 -23.39
CA LYS A 380 -9.93 -38.76 -22.37
C LYS A 380 -9.04 -38.46 -21.16
N LEU A 381 -9.18 -37.25 -20.62
CA LEU A 381 -8.41 -36.82 -19.46
C LEU A 381 -8.85 -37.56 -18.20
N SER A 382 -7.89 -37.84 -17.31
CA SER A 382 -8.22 -38.26 -15.95
C SER A 382 -8.88 -37.12 -15.17
N SER A 383 -9.61 -37.44 -14.11
CA SER A 383 -10.20 -36.42 -13.23
C SER A 383 -9.17 -35.45 -12.65
N GLU A 384 -7.93 -35.91 -12.47
CA GLU A 384 -6.80 -35.12 -11.98
C GLU A 384 -6.28 -34.15 -13.07
N ASP A 385 -6.11 -34.65 -14.30
CA ASP A 385 -5.69 -33.83 -15.44
C ASP A 385 -6.73 -32.74 -15.77
N VAL A 386 -8.02 -33.03 -15.60
CA VAL A 386 -9.11 -32.05 -15.77
C VAL A 386 -8.95 -30.87 -14.81
N ALA A 387 -8.65 -31.13 -13.54
CA ALA A 387 -8.47 -30.07 -12.55
C ALA A 387 -7.28 -29.17 -12.91
N VAL A 388 -6.16 -29.77 -13.34
CA VAL A 388 -4.98 -29.01 -13.79
C VAL A 388 -5.35 -28.13 -14.98
N VAL A 389 -5.95 -28.69 -16.03
CA VAL A 389 -6.33 -27.96 -17.26
C VAL A 389 -7.31 -26.81 -16.97
N THR A 390 -8.29 -27.04 -16.10
CA THR A 390 -9.25 -26.00 -15.66
C THR A 390 -8.53 -24.82 -15.02
N GLU A 391 -7.55 -25.06 -14.15
CA GLU A 391 -6.80 -23.98 -13.52
C GLU A 391 -5.91 -23.23 -14.52
N ILE A 392 -5.27 -23.91 -15.48
CA ILE A 392 -4.48 -23.23 -16.54
C ILE A 392 -5.36 -22.25 -17.33
N ILE A 393 -6.58 -22.68 -17.69
CA ILE A 393 -7.52 -21.87 -18.48
C ILE A 393 -8.04 -20.68 -17.64
N LYS A 394 -8.32 -20.88 -16.35
CA LYS A 394 -8.74 -19.80 -15.42
C LYS A 394 -7.64 -18.75 -15.23
N GLU A 395 -6.39 -19.17 -15.05
CA GLU A 395 -5.24 -18.26 -14.93
C GLU A 395 -5.03 -17.46 -16.20
N LEU A 396 -4.97 -18.13 -17.36
CA LEU A 396 -4.81 -17.45 -18.65
C LEU A 396 -5.96 -16.48 -18.95
N ARG A 397 -7.20 -16.84 -18.61
CA ARG A 397 -8.34 -15.94 -18.78
C ARG A 397 -8.16 -14.66 -17.99
N THR A 398 -7.73 -14.77 -16.74
CA THR A 398 -7.46 -13.62 -15.88
C THR A 398 -6.35 -12.75 -16.45
N GLU A 399 -5.24 -13.35 -16.88
CA GLU A 399 -4.12 -12.62 -17.50
C GLU A 399 -4.53 -11.90 -18.79
N ILE A 400 -5.32 -12.54 -19.67
CA ILE A 400 -5.78 -11.94 -20.92
C ILE A 400 -6.78 -10.80 -20.69
N LEU A 401 -7.71 -10.96 -19.74
CA LEU A 401 -8.66 -9.90 -19.37
C LEU A 401 -7.92 -8.68 -18.78
N ASP A 402 -6.91 -8.91 -17.95
CA ASP A 402 -6.06 -7.86 -17.40
C ASP A 402 -5.27 -7.14 -18.52
N LEU A 403 -4.70 -7.88 -19.48
CA LEU A 403 -4.00 -7.31 -20.65
C LEU A 403 -4.94 -6.50 -21.55
N HIS A 404 -6.16 -6.99 -21.80
CA HIS A 404 -7.14 -6.30 -22.64
C HIS A 404 -7.63 -4.99 -21.99
N HIS A 405 -7.80 -4.99 -20.67
CA HIS A 405 -8.06 -3.76 -19.93
C HIS A 405 -6.87 -2.78 -20.01
N GLN A 406 -5.64 -3.26 -20.04
CA GLN A 406 -4.44 -2.42 -20.14
C GLN A 406 -4.24 -1.79 -21.51
N GLU A 407 -4.53 -2.49 -22.61
CA GLU A 407 -4.34 -1.98 -23.99
C GLU A 407 -5.29 -0.82 -24.31
N LEU A 408 -6.55 -0.91 -23.85
CA LEU A 408 -7.54 0.17 -23.92
C LEU A 408 -7.17 1.40 -23.07
N ILE A 409 -6.40 1.19 -22.00
CA ILE A 409 -5.94 2.26 -21.10
C ILE A 409 -4.65 2.90 -21.64
N SER A 410 -3.75 2.12 -22.25
CA SER A 410 -2.48 2.62 -22.77
C SER A 410 -2.63 3.56 -23.97
N GLU A 411 -3.64 3.37 -24.83
CA GLU A 411 -3.88 4.27 -25.97
C GLU A 411 -4.41 5.66 -25.55
N GLU A 412 -4.89 5.84 -24.31
CA GLU A 412 -5.40 7.12 -23.79
C GLU A 412 -4.45 7.83 -22.79
N LEU A 413 -3.41 7.18 -22.26
CA LEU A 413 -2.69 7.65 -21.05
C LEU A 413 -1.23 8.12 -21.23
N ASP A 414 -0.74 8.27 -22.47
CA ASP A 414 0.66 8.63 -22.69
C ASP A 414 1.00 10.13 -22.53
N TYR A 415 0.13 10.91 -21.88
CA TYR A 415 0.43 12.30 -21.52
C TYR A 415 -0.08 12.62 -20.09
N ASN A 416 0.86 12.96 -19.19
CA ASN A 416 0.66 13.72 -17.94
C ASN A 416 0.36 13.01 -16.59
N LEU A 417 0.78 11.76 -16.33
CA LEU A 417 0.68 11.17 -14.97
C LEU A 417 1.27 12.06 -13.85
N GLY A 418 2.33 12.83 -14.13
CA GLY A 418 2.95 13.75 -13.17
C GLY A 418 2.09 14.96 -12.74
N ASN A 419 1.05 15.32 -13.51
CA ASN A 419 0.11 16.41 -13.15
C ASN A 419 -1.19 15.88 -12.51
N PHE A 420 -1.52 14.59 -12.68
CA PHE A 420 -2.75 14.00 -12.13
C PHE A 420 -2.70 13.79 -10.61
N PHE A 421 -1.48 13.60 -10.07
CA PHE A 421 -1.22 13.28 -8.66
C PHE A 421 -0.51 14.41 -7.90
N ASP A 422 -0.58 15.67 -8.38
CA ASP A 422 0.03 16.81 -7.67
C ASP A 422 -0.76 17.17 -6.40
N GLU A 423 -0.60 16.32 -5.37
CA GLU A 423 -1.15 16.48 -4.03
C GLU A 423 -0.54 17.69 -3.31
N ARG A 424 0.54 18.28 -3.82
CA ARG A 424 1.13 19.52 -3.28
C ARG A 424 0.19 20.72 -3.34
N ARG A 425 -0.89 20.66 -4.14
CA ARG A 425 -1.97 21.67 -4.13
C ARG A 425 -2.97 21.51 -2.98
N TYR A 426 -2.96 20.37 -2.30
CA TYR A 426 -3.86 20.04 -1.20
C TYR A 426 -3.02 19.85 0.06
N ALA A 427 -2.62 20.97 0.68
CA ALA A 427 -1.92 20.94 1.96
C ALA A 427 -2.76 20.16 3.00
N PRO A 428 -2.12 19.44 3.94
CA PRO A 428 -2.81 18.86 5.08
C PRO A 428 -3.64 19.94 5.77
N LEU A 429 -4.92 19.67 6.05
CA LEU A 429 -5.65 20.52 6.96
C LEU A 429 -5.09 20.28 8.36
N THR A 430 -4.69 21.35 9.02
CA THR A 430 -4.52 21.40 10.47
C THR A 430 -5.26 22.64 10.94
N PHE A 431 -6.50 22.50 11.42
CA PHE A 431 -7.12 23.60 12.15
C PHE A 431 -6.41 23.72 13.50
N PHE A 432 -5.45 24.65 13.58
CA PHE A 432 -4.87 25.17 14.81
C PHE A 432 -5.29 26.64 15.01
N GLU A 433 -6.53 27.00 14.65
CA GLU A 433 -7.14 28.21 15.21
C GLU A 433 -7.94 27.80 16.44
N PRO A 434 -7.44 28.04 17.67
CA PRO A 434 -8.31 28.01 18.82
C PRO A 434 -9.20 29.25 18.77
N ILE A 435 -10.45 29.05 19.18
CA ILE A 435 -11.34 30.10 19.66
C ILE A 435 -10.52 31.03 20.57
N GLU A 436 -10.58 32.34 20.32
CA GLU A 436 -10.07 33.36 21.22
C GLU A 436 -10.72 33.16 22.59
N ASP A 437 -9.99 32.55 23.53
CA ASP A 437 -10.31 32.65 24.95
C ASP A 437 -9.20 33.48 25.59
N GLU A 438 -9.55 34.74 25.85
CA GLU A 438 -8.78 35.67 26.66
C GLU A 438 -8.67 35.14 28.10
N SER A 439 -7.52 34.57 28.46
CA SER A 439 -7.01 34.71 29.83
C SER A 439 -5.50 34.45 29.87
N GLU A 440 -4.74 35.55 29.85
CA GLU A 440 -3.36 35.57 30.34
C GLU A 440 -3.37 35.36 31.86
N ALA A 441 -2.64 34.36 32.35
CA ALA A 441 -2.03 34.41 33.68
C ALA A 441 -0.83 33.44 33.78
N GLU A 442 0.35 34.04 33.88
CA GLU A 442 1.55 33.62 34.63
C GLU A 442 1.98 32.14 34.63
N ASN A 443 3.14 31.84 34.01
CA ASN A 443 4.10 30.91 34.60
C ASN A 443 5.53 31.02 34.00
N ASN A 444 6.24 32.09 34.35
CA ASN A 444 7.71 32.13 34.23
C ASN A 444 8.34 31.42 35.43
N GLY A 445 8.48 30.09 35.33
CA GLY A 445 9.14 29.28 36.37
C GLY A 445 9.29 27.79 36.09
N MET A 446 8.64 27.24 35.05
CA MET A 446 8.53 25.79 34.84
C MET A 446 9.52 25.18 33.85
N LEU A 447 10.36 25.98 33.17
CA LEU A 447 11.35 25.49 32.21
C LEU A 447 12.56 24.81 32.88
N SER A 448 12.93 25.20 34.11
CA SER A 448 14.07 24.59 34.82
C SER A 448 13.73 23.25 35.48
N CYS A 449 12.47 23.02 35.84
CA CYS A 449 12.03 21.75 36.45
C CYS A 449 11.77 20.66 35.39
N LEU A 450 11.32 21.02 34.18
CA LEU A 450 11.12 20.08 33.07
C LEU A 450 12.45 19.60 32.46
N GLY A 451 13.50 20.42 32.43
CA GLY A 451 14.83 19.99 31.99
C GLY A 451 15.41 18.83 32.83
N ASN A 452 15.16 18.85 34.14
CA ASN A 452 15.62 17.79 35.03
C ASN A 452 14.79 16.50 34.90
N LEU A 453 13.47 16.60 34.67
CA LEU A 453 12.64 15.42 34.42
C LEU A 453 12.94 14.78 33.05
N LEU A 454 13.13 15.59 32.00
CA LEU A 454 13.41 15.11 30.65
C LEU A 454 14.81 14.48 30.52
N SER A 455 15.82 15.00 31.24
CA SER A 455 17.13 14.35 31.31
C SER A 455 17.05 12.94 31.92
N SER A 456 16.18 12.71 32.90
CA SER A 456 16.03 11.38 33.53
C SER A 456 15.27 10.37 32.65
N VAL A 457 14.41 10.83 31.74
CA VAL A 457 13.59 9.97 30.87
C VAL A 457 14.28 9.67 29.54
N CYS A 458 15.20 10.53 29.08
CA CYS A 458 16.02 10.28 27.89
C CYS A 458 17.32 9.50 28.17
N SER A 459 17.72 9.35 29.45
CA SER A 459 19.03 8.77 29.83
C SER A 459 18.99 7.35 30.39
N ASN A 460 17.84 6.66 30.40
CA ASN A 460 17.80 5.25 30.77
C ASN A 460 17.75 4.37 29.50
N PRO A 461 18.71 3.42 29.34
CA PRO A 461 18.88 2.61 28.14
C PRO A 461 17.70 1.67 27.85
#